data_AF-A0A946Y5H5-F1
#
_entry.id   AF-A0A946Y5H5-F1
#
_cell.length_a   1.000
_cell.length_b   1.000
_cell.length_c   1.000
_cell.angle_alpha   90.00
_cell.angle_beta   90.00
_cell.angle_gamma   90.00
#
_symmetry.space_group_name_H-M   'P 1'
#
loop_
_entity.id
_entity.type
_entity.pdbx_description
1 polymer ?
#
loop_
_entity_poly.entity_id
_entity_poly.type
_entity_poly.pdbx_seq_one_letter_code
_entity_poly.pdbx_strand_id
1 'polypeptide(L)'
;MKILIQLGVLAVALMFGQTAIAGDDSDTGDGMQPPPLPFPFPEMEPQEPPKRPNIIVIMADDYGKDVANLYNTATEADVFPDTAPTPALESLADSGVLFTNAWAQPACTTTRGARSTGKLPSTTGISFPLGRQTPRVGAPGSRFEGVEFPPTMINP
;
A
#
# COMPACT_ATOMS: atom_id res chain seq x y z
N MET A 1 37.32 22.61 20.53
CA MET A 1 36.58 22.36 19.27
C MET A 1 35.12 22.82 19.25
N LYS A 2 34.46 23.11 20.40
CA LYS A 2 33.05 23.57 20.42
C LYS A 2 32.84 25.08 20.12
N ILE A 3 33.85 25.92 20.32
CA ILE A 3 33.77 27.38 20.07
C ILE A 3 33.80 27.75 18.57
N LEU A 4 34.43 26.92 17.72
CA LEU A 4 34.55 27.19 16.29
C LEU A 4 33.25 26.98 15.50
N ILE A 5 32.32 26.17 16.00
CA ILE A 5 31.03 25.92 15.32
C ILE A 5 30.02 27.04 15.61
N GLN A 6 30.07 27.65 16.80
CA GLN A 6 29.14 28.75 17.16
C GLN A 6 29.41 30.06 16.39
N LEU A 7 30.68 30.35 16.05
CA LEU A 7 31.00 31.52 15.22
C LEU A 7 30.57 31.35 13.75
N GLY A 8 30.49 30.11 13.25
CA GLY A 8 30.07 29.83 11.87
C GLY A 8 28.59 30.08 11.61
N VAL A 9 27.72 29.82 12.59
CA VAL A 9 26.27 30.03 12.46
C VAL A 9 25.91 31.53 12.52
N LEU A 10 26.68 32.33 13.26
CA LEU A 10 26.43 33.78 13.38
C LEU A 10 26.76 34.55 12.08
N ALA A 11 27.70 34.05 11.26
CA ALA A 11 28.09 34.69 10.01
C ALA A 11 27.12 34.46 8.85
N VAL A 12 26.36 33.35 8.85
CA VAL A 12 25.39 33.04 7.78
C VAL A 12 24.08 33.82 7.95
N ALA A 13 23.71 34.16 9.19
CA ALA A 13 22.51 34.95 9.47
C ALA A 13 22.59 36.42 9.00
N LEU A 14 23.81 36.95 8.82
CA LEU A 14 24.03 38.33 8.35
C LEU A 14 24.08 38.49 6.82
N MET A 15 24.03 37.38 6.06
CA MET A 15 24.13 37.38 4.58
C MET A 15 22.79 37.13 3.86
N PHE A 16 21.72 36.82 4.59
CA PHE A 16 20.35 36.77 4.05
C PHE A 16 19.53 37.90 4.66
N GLY A 17 19.94 39.13 4.32
CA GLY A 17 19.21 40.35 4.61
C GLY A 17 17.78 40.28 4.07
N GLN A 18 16.86 40.70 4.92
CA GLN A 18 15.44 40.85 4.65
C GLN A 18 15.21 41.77 3.45
N THR A 19 14.48 41.29 2.45
CA THR A 19 13.57 42.12 1.66
C THR A 19 12.22 41.43 1.61
N ALA A 20 11.52 41.45 2.73
CA ALA A 20 10.07 41.40 2.71
C ALA A 20 9.60 42.82 2.36
N ILE A 21 9.16 42.97 1.10
CA ILE A 21 8.26 44.01 0.63
C ILE A 21 7.13 44.17 1.67
N ALA A 22 7.17 45.24 2.45
CA ALA A 22 6.01 45.69 3.21
C ALA A 22 5.02 46.27 2.21
N GLY A 23 3.90 45.58 2.01
CA GLY A 23 2.70 46.15 1.43
C GLY A 23 2.21 47.28 2.32
N ASP A 24 1.81 48.36 1.68
CA ASP A 24 1.05 49.47 2.25
C ASP A 24 -0.43 49.05 2.25
N ASP A 25 -0.89 48.51 3.36
CA ASP A 25 -2.30 48.31 3.66
C ASP A 25 -2.63 49.12 4.91
N SER A 26 -2.81 50.41 4.67
CA SER A 26 -3.51 51.35 5.53
C SER A 26 -4.99 50.97 5.65
N ASP A 27 -5.29 49.95 6.46
CA ASP A 27 -6.62 49.78 7.03
C ASP A 27 -6.51 49.91 8.55
N THR A 28 -6.81 51.12 9.02
CA THR A 28 -6.81 51.48 10.43
C THR A 28 -8.07 50.88 11.05
N GLY A 29 -8.01 49.59 11.34
CA GLY A 29 -8.95 48.89 12.21
C GLY A 29 -8.42 48.92 13.64
N ASP A 30 -9.18 49.57 14.53
CA ASP A 30 -8.87 49.85 15.92
C ASP A 30 -8.08 48.74 16.66
N GLY A 31 -6.98 49.17 17.29
CA GLY A 31 -6.05 48.33 18.03
C GLY A 31 -6.64 47.68 19.28
N MET A 32 -7.42 46.62 19.09
CA MET A 32 -7.65 45.64 20.14
C MET A 32 -6.52 44.62 20.12
N GLN A 33 -5.39 44.98 20.73
CA GLN A 33 -4.32 44.03 20.99
C GLN A 33 -4.92 42.89 21.83
N PRO A 34 -4.92 41.64 21.35
CA PRO A 34 -5.49 40.54 22.11
C PRO A 34 -4.78 40.47 23.46
N PRO A 35 -5.51 40.20 24.56
CA PRO A 35 -4.89 40.10 25.87
C PRO A 35 -3.74 39.08 25.79
N PRO A 36 -2.56 39.38 26.37
CA PRO A 36 -1.45 38.46 26.34
C PRO A 36 -1.91 37.15 26.95
N LEU A 37 -1.82 36.07 26.18
CA LEU A 37 -2.23 34.75 26.65
C LEU A 37 -1.41 34.42 27.90
N PRO A 38 -2.04 33.90 28.98
CA PRO A 38 -1.41 33.77 30.30
C PRO A 38 -0.29 32.71 30.37
N PHE A 39 0.05 32.03 29.27
CA PHE A 39 1.05 30.98 29.25
C PHE A 39 1.86 31.05 27.95
N PRO A 40 3.20 31.04 28.02
CA PRO A 40 4.01 30.66 26.87
C PRO A 40 3.64 29.22 26.53
N PHE A 41 3.09 28.99 25.33
CA PHE A 41 3.03 27.63 24.81
C PHE A 41 4.47 27.13 24.73
N PRO A 42 4.76 25.91 25.23
CA PRO A 42 6.07 25.32 24.96
C PRO A 42 6.25 25.32 23.44
N GLU A 43 7.33 25.94 22.97
CA GLU A 43 7.75 25.89 21.58
C GLU A 43 7.86 24.41 21.21
N MET A 44 6.89 23.90 20.42
CA MET A 44 6.97 22.52 19.95
C MET A 44 8.15 22.45 18.99
N GLU A 45 9.22 21.77 19.40
CA GLU A 45 10.31 21.46 18.49
C GLU A 45 9.73 20.75 17.25
N PRO A 46 10.06 21.23 16.02
CA PRO A 46 9.61 20.58 14.81
C PRO A 46 10.06 19.11 14.81
N GLN A 47 9.12 18.19 15.01
CA GLN A 47 9.41 16.77 14.85
C GLN A 47 9.53 16.46 13.38
N GLU A 48 10.66 15.89 12.97
CA GLU A 48 10.83 15.41 11.61
C GLU A 48 9.72 14.38 11.31
N PRO A 49 8.96 14.53 10.22
CA PRO A 49 7.85 13.65 9.93
C PRO A 49 8.35 12.19 9.87
N PRO A 50 7.64 11.24 10.50
CA PRO A 50 8.10 9.85 10.55
C PRO A 50 8.33 9.32 9.13
N LYS A 51 9.50 8.71 8.91
CA LYS A 51 9.90 8.18 7.61
C LYS A 51 8.92 7.08 7.19
N ARG A 52 8.21 7.31 6.09
CA ARG A 52 7.25 6.34 5.55
C ARG A 52 8.01 5.14 4.95
N PRO A 53 7.59 3.90 5.23
CA PRO A 53 8.21 2.73 4.64
C PRO A 53 7.88 2.64 3.14
N ASN A 54 8.80 2.07 2.36
CA ASN A 54 8.51 1.66 0.99
C ASN A 54 7.85 0.28 1.02
N ILE A 55 6.78 0.10 0.25
CA ILE A 55 6.08 -1.19 0.13
C ILE A 55 6.34 -1.75 -1.27
N ILE A 56 6.92 -2.94 -1.33
CA ILE A 56 7.14 -3.68 -2.59
C ILE A 56 6.20 -4.88 -2.59
N VAL A 57 5.41 -5.03 -3.65
CA VAL A 57 4.51 -6.17 -3.86
C VAL A 57 5.06 -7.01 -5.00
N ILE A 58 5.55 -8.21 -4.69
CA ILE A 58 6.01 -9.19 -5.68
C ILE A 58 4.88 -10.17 -5.93
N MET A 59 4.63 -10.47 -7.21
CA MET A 59 3.57 -11.36 -7.64
C MET A 59 4.02 -12.28 -8.75
N ALA A 60 3.92 -13.58 -8.50
CA ALA A 60 4.05 -14.60 -9.52
C ALA A 60 2.68 -14.96 -10.11
N ASP A 61 2.65 -15.29 -11.41
CA ASP A 61 1.47 -15.86 -12.08
C ASP A 61 1.55 -17.38 -12.04
N ASP A 62 0.41 -18.05 -11.94
CA ASP A 62 0.29 -19.52 -11.87
C ASP A 62 1.24 -20.20 -10.85
N TYR A 63 1.50 -19.52 -9.73
CA TYR A 63 2.37 -20.03 -8.66
C TYR A 63 1.53 -20.63 -7.52
N GLY A 64 1.48 -21.96 -7.48
CA GLY A 64 0.78 -22.74 -6.47
C GLY A 64 1.67 -23.23 -5.33
N LYS A 65 1.02 -23.74 -4.27
CA LYS A 65 1.69 -24.35 -3.11
C LYS A 65 2.48 -25.62 -3.50
N ASP A 66 1.96 -26.34 -4.47
CA ASP A 66 2.47 -27.60 -5.03
C ASP A 66 3.85 -27.45 -5.69
N VAL A 67 4.14 -26.31 -6.31
CA VAL A 67 5.43 -26.05 -6.97
C VAL A 67 6.45 -25.33 -6.07
N ALA A 68 6.06 -25.00 -4.84
CA ALA A 68 6.80 -24.10 -3.96
C ALA A 68 7.46 -24.87 -2.81
N ASN A 69 8.80 -24.94 -2.82
CA ASN A 69 9.58 -25.60 -1.78
C ASN A 69 9.25 -25.09 -0.35
N LEU A 70 8.94 -23.80 -0.22
CA LEU A 70 8.49 -23.14 1.01
C LEU A 70 7.36 -23.85 1.78
N TYR A 71 6.49 -24.55 1.06
CA TYR A 71 5.32 -25.21 1.64
C TYR A 71 5.43 -26.73 1.64
N ASN A 72 6.56 -27.26 1.16
CA ASN A 72 6.83 -28.68 1.10
C ASN A 72 7.27 -29.17 2.49
N THR A 73 6.30 -29.56 3.32
CA THR A 73 6.60 -30.18 4.62
C THR A 73 7.10 -31.61 4.43
N ALA A 74 7.80 -32.18 5.41
CA ALA A 74 8.36 -33.53 5.32
C ALA A 74 7.33 -34.62 4.96
N THR A 75 6.05 -34.43 5.28
CA THR A 75 4.94 -35.33 4.91
C THR A 75 4.41 -35.11 3.49
N GLU A 76 4.62 -33.95 2.90
CA GLU A 76 4.21 -33.59 1.53
C GLU A 76 5.33 -33.83 0.51
N ALA A 77 6.57 -33.98 0.99
CA ALA A 77 7.75 -34.21 0.15
C ALA A 77 7.68 -35.53 -0.64
N ASP A 78 6.95 -36.52 -0.12
CA ASP A 78 6.68 -37.77 -0.84
C ASP A 78 5.68 -37.59 -2.00
N VAL A 79 4.86 -36.53 -1.96
CA VAL A 79 3.82 -36.22 -2.96
C VAL A 79 4.37 -35.30 -4.05
N PHE A 80 5.22 -34.33 -3.67
CA PHE A 80 5.86 -33.38 -4.57
C PHE A 80 7.39 -33.40 -4.37
N PRO A 81 8.08 -34.45 -4.87
CA PRO A 81 9.52 -34.61 -4.66
C PRO A 81 10.36 -33.58 -5.42
N ASP A 82 9.84 -33.04 -6.52
CA ASP A 82 10.57 -32.16 -7.44
C ASP A 82 10.06 -30.70 -7.37
N THR A 83 10.29 -30.03 -6.24
CA THR A 83 10.05 -28.58 -6.14
C THR A 83 11.31 -27.78 -6.49
N ALA A 84 11.16 -26.67 -7.21
CA ALA A 84 12.29 -25.81 -7.54
C ALA A 84 12.82 -25.07 -6.29
N PRO A 85 14.16 -25.03 -6.07
CA PRO A 85 14.73 -24.31 -4.94
C PRO A 85 14.55 -22.79 -5.10
N THR A 86 14.09 -22.12 -4.05
CA THR A 86 13.83 -20.66 -4.05
C THR A 86 14.51 -19.96 -2.87
N PRO A 87 15.85 -19.95 -2.79
CA PRO A 87 16.59 -19.51 -1.60
C PRO A 87 16.31 -18.06 -1.18
N ALA A 88 16.01 -17.17 -2.14
CA ALA A 88 15.65 -15.79 -1.85
C ALA A 88 14.26 -15.68 -1.19
N LEU A 89 13.29 -16.50 -1.60
CA LEU A 89 11.96 -16.52 -1.00
C LEU A 89 11.97 -17.23 0.36
N GLU A 90 12.79 -18.29 0.50
CA GLU A 90 13.07 -18.98 1.75
C GLU A 90 13.65 -18.02 2.80
N SER A 91 14.69 -17.26 2.45
CA SER A 91 15.25 -16.25 3.35
C SER A 91 14.24 -15.15 3.74
N LEU A 92 13.32 -14.78 2.85
CA LEU A 92 12.24 -13.84 3.17
C LEU A 92 11.19 -14.45 4.11
N ALA A 93 10.90 -15.74 3.98
CA ALA A 93 10.00 -16.44 4.89
C ALA A 93 10.63 -16.58 6.30
N ASP A 94 11.91 -16.94 6.39
CA ASP A 94 12.64 -17.10 7.66
C ASP A 94 12.78 -15.80 8.45
N SER A 95 12.95 -14.68 7.76
CA SER A 95 13.06 -13.34 8.38
C SER A 95 11.72 -12.63 8.54
N GLY A 96 10.64 -13.22 8.03
CA GLY A 96 9.34 -12.58 7.89
C GLY A 96 8.19 -13.41 8.44
N VAL A 97 7.04 -13.30 7.78
CA VAL A 97 5.83 -14.05 8.13
C VAL A 97 5.38 -14.84 6.90
N LEU A 98 5.26 -16.15 7.07
CA LEU A 98 4.74 -17.07 6.06
C LEU A 98 3.26 -17.39 6.33
N PHE A 99 2.40 -17.13 5.34
CA PHE A 99 0.99 -17.49 5.42
C PHE A 99 0.78 -18.89 4.85
N THR A 100 0.46 -19.86 5.71
CA THR A 100 0.23 -21.27 5.29
C THR A 100 -1.18 -21.54 4.79
N ASN A 101 -2.10 -20.60 5.00
CA ASN A 101 -3.52 -20.70 4.62
C ASN A 101 -3.99 -19.43 3.89
N ALA A 102 -3.37 -19.14 2.75
CA ALA A 102 -3.73 -18.03 1.88
C ALA A 102 -4.56 -18.53 0.69
N TRP A 103 -5.62 -17.80 0.33
CA TRP A 103 -6.54 -18.17 -0.74
C TRP A 103 -6.50 -17.18 -1.90
N ALA A 104 -6.62 -17.70 -3.12
CA ALA A 104 -6.73 -16.92 -4.35
C ALA A 104 -8.04 -17.23 -5.07
N GLN A 105 -8.46 -16.35 -5.97
CA GLN A 105 -9.55 -16.66 -6.89
C GLN A 105 -9.05 -17.65 -7.96
N PRO A 106 -9.92 -18.50 -8.53
CA PRO A 106 -9.51 -19.56 -9.45
C PRO A 106 -9.06 -19.07 -10.85
N ALA A 107 -8.88 -17.76 -11.04
CA ALA A 107 -8.38 -17.18 -12.29
C ALA A 107 -7.46 -15.97 -12.03
N CYS A 108 -6.49 -15.76 -12.92
CA CYS A 108 -5.51 -14.68 -12.81
C CYS A 108 -6.18 -13.29 -12.82
N THR A 109 -7.15 -13.07 -13.71
CA THR A 109 -7.89 -11.79 -13.80
C THR A 109 -8.70 -11.49 -12.55
N THR A 110 -9.41 -12.49 -12.01
CA THR A 110 -10.25 -12.31 -10.82
C THR A 110 -9.41 -12.10 -9.57
N THR A 111 -8.29 -12.83 -9.42
CA THR A 111 -7.32 -12.62 -8.32
C THR A 111 -6.66 -11.25 -8.40
N ARG A 112 -6.27 -10.80 -9.61
CA ARG A 112 -5.69 -9.46 -9.81
C ARG A 112 -6.70 -8.36 -9.52
N GLY A 113 -7.94 -8.51 -9.99
CA GLY A 113 -9.03 -7.59 -9.68
C GLY A 113 -9.30 -7.49 -8.17
N ALA A 114 -9.36 -8.63 -7.49
CA ALA A 114 -9.65 -8.66 -6.06
C ALA A 114 -8.56 -7.98 -5.22
N ARG A 115 -7.29 -8.24 -5.53
CA ARG A 115 -6.16 -7.59 -4.86
C ARG A 115 -6.12 -6.08 -5.09
N SER A 116 -6.25 -5.64 -6.35
CA SER A 116 -6.11 -4.22 -6.68
C SER A 116 -7.26 -3.37 -6.12
N THR A 117 -8.44 -3.96 -5.96
CA THR A 117 -9.63 -3.26 -5.45
C THR A 117 -9.92 -3.52 -3.98
N GLY A 118 -9.34 -4.56 -3.38
CA GLY A 118 -9.69 -5.06 -2.06
C GLY A 118 -11.09 -5.66 -1.97
N LYS A 119 -11.72 -6.02 -3.10
CA LYS A 119 -13.11 -6.46 -3.18
C LYS A 119 -13.26 -7.78 -3.93
N LEU A 120 -14.23 -8.60 -3.54
CA LEU A 120 -14.50 -9.86 -4.23
C LEU A 120 -15.05 -9.63 -5.67
N PRO A 121 -14.88 -10.60 -6.59
CA PRO A 121 -15.45 -10.53 -7.94
C PRO A 121 -16.95 -10.22 -7.98
N SER A 122 -17.72 -10.72 -7.02
CA SER A 122 -19.16 -10.45 -6.87
C SER A 122 -19.49 -8.96 -6.67
N THR A 123 -18.54 -8.18 -6.17
CA THR A 123 -18.70 -6.74 -5.95
C THR A 123 -18.16 -5.89 -7.11
N THR A 124 -17.13 -6.37 -7.81
CA THR A 124 -16.43 -5.60 -8.86
C THR A 124 -16.92 -5.91 -10.27
N GLY A 125 -17.57 -7.06 -10.47
CA GLY A 125 -17.93 -7.58 -11.80
C GLY A 125 -16.75 -8.16 -12.59
N ILE A 126 -15.53 -8.16 -12.02
CA ILE A 126 -14.35 -8.79 -12.62
C ILE A 126 -14.40 -10.29 -12.31
N SER A 127 -15.25 -11.01 -13.04
CA SER A 127 -15.57 -12.41 -12.73
C SER A 127 -14.99 -13.43 -13.71
N PHE A 128 -14.38 -13.00 -14.81
CA PHE A 128 -13.86 -13.89 -15.86
C PHE A 128 -12.50 -13.42 -16.40
N PRO A 129 -11.69 -14.34 -16.93
CA PRO A 129 -10.47 -14.00 -17.67
C PRO A 129 -10.77 -13.09 -18.86
N LEU A 130 -9.98 -12.04 -19.02
CA LEU A 130 -10.04 -11.19 -20.23
C LEU A 130 -9.72 -12.06 -21.45
N GLY A 131 -10.66 -12.18 -22.39
CA GLY A 131 -10.54 -13.00 -23.59
C GLY A 131 -11.64 -14.04 -23.75
N ARG A 132 -12.32 -14.43 -22.65
CA ARG A 132 -13.63 -15.09 -22.75
C ARG A 132 -14.66 -13.99 -22.97
N GLN A 133 -15.21 -13.88 -24.18
CA GLN A 133 -16.20 -12.84 -24.49
C GLN A 133 -17.36 -12.95 -23.51
N THR A 134 -17.47 -12.00 -22.58
CA THR A 134 -18.77 -11.71 -21.99
C THR A 134 -19.62 -11.07 -23.08
N PRO A 135 -20.92 -11.38 -23.20
CA PRO A 135 -21.84 -10.46 -23.85
C PRO A 135 -21.57 -9.07 -23.27
N ARG A 136 -21.27 -8.08 -24.13
CA ARG A 136 -20.98 -6.71 -23.70
C ARG A 136 -22.06 -6.27 -22.71
N VAL A 137 -21.68 -5.75 -21.55
CA VAL A 137 -22.63 -5.09 -20.64
C VAL A 137 -23.30 -3.98 -21.46
N GLY A 138 -24.60 -4.14 -21.76
CA GLY A 138 -25.37 -3.22 -22.60
C GLY A 138 -25.63 -3.68 -24.05
N ALA A 139 -25.23 -4.90 -24.44
CA ALA A 139 -25.72 -5.49 -25.69
C ALA A 139 -27.23 -5.79 -25.56
N PRO A 140 -28.07 -5.49 -26.57
CA PRO A 140 -29.49 -5.85 -26.53
C PRO A 140 -29.62 -7.36 -26.30
N GLY A 141 -30.27 -7.77 -25.20
CA GLY A 141 -30.39 -9.17 -24.77
C GLY A 141 -29.41 -9.62 -23.68
N SER A 142 -28.48 -8.76 -23.23
CA SER A 142 -27.60 -9.04 -22.08
C SER A 142 -28.29 -8.75 -20.74
N ARG A 143 -29.44 -9.41 -20.49
CA ARG A 143 -29.94 -9.58 -19.12
C ARG A 143 -29.09 -10.67 -18.49
N PHE A 144 -28.71 -10.54 -17.22
CA PHE A 144 -27.97 -11.55 -16.46
C PHE A 144 -28.84 -12.79 -16.19
N GLU A 145 -29.28 -13.45 -17.25
CA GLU A 145 -30.01 -14.71 -17.21
C GLU A 145 -29.07 -15.77 -17.79
N GLY A 146 -28.64 -16.72 -16.95
CA GLY A 146 -28.02 -17.95 -17.44
C GLY A 146 -26.56 -18.22 -17.07
N VAL A 147 -25.99 -17.60 -16.03
CA VAL A 147 -24.87 -18.28 -15.33
C VAL A 147 -25.49 -19.21 -14.29
N GLU A 148 -25.98 -20.36 -14.76
CA GLU A 148 -26.37 -21.46 -13.89
C GLU A 148 -25.08 -22.00 -13.25
N PHE A 149 -24.89 -21.69 -11.97
CA PHE A 149 -23.88 -22.36 -11.16
C PHE A 149 -24.35 -23.80 -10.95
N PRO A 150 -23.56 -24.84 -11.28
CA PRO A 150 -23.93 -26.20 -10.94
C PRO A 150 -24.12 -26.29 -9.42
N PRO A 151 -25.23 -26.88 -8.93
CA PRO A 151 -25.65 -26.79 -7.53
C PRO A 151 -24.80 -27.61 -6.53
N THR A 152 -23.50 -27.80 -6.75
CA THR A 152 -22.67 -28.70 -5.91
C THR A 152 -21.40 -28.09 -5.31
N MET A 153 -21.13 -26.79 -5.44
CA MET A 153 -19.94 -26.16 -4.84
C MET A 153 -20.24 -25.11 -3.76
N ILE A 154 -21.38 -25.26 -3.07
CA ILE A 154 -21.62 -24.60 -1.79
C ILE A 154 -22.34 -25.60 -0.88
N ASN A 155 -21.59 -26.32 -0.07
CA ASN A 155 -22.09 -26.78 1.23
C ASN A 155 -20.91 -26.80 2.22
N PRO A 156 -21.17 -26.50 3.50
CA PRO A 156 -20.20 -26.04 4.49
C PRO A 156 -19.21 -27.12 4.96
#